data_AF-A0A3A8IUB4-F1
#
_entry.id   AF-A0A3A8IUB4-F1
#
_cell.length_a   1.000
_cell.length_b   1.000
_cell.length_c   1.000
_cell.angle_alpha   90.00
_cell.angle_beta   90.00
_cell.angle_gamma   90.00
#
_symmetry.space_group_name_H-M   'P 1'
#
loop_
_entity.id
_entity.type
_entity.pdbx_description
1 polymer ?
#
loop_
_entity_poly.entity_id
_entity_poly.type
_entity_poly.pdbx_seq_one_letter_code
_entity_poly.pdbx_strand_id
1 'polypeptide(L)'
;VWFPGRGAWVVVPSVLLEDAEAFRLTVRHELQHHRQRDTVFAYARLGFDSAFFWNPFARAFSRWLADRQEFACDEALVTGPRVPAEAYARCLLQASARVPGSSPLPAGVTGMSHPTVRRIHMLFEPRPRSSGRALGLVFSLALVMAPLALWAQGAVRGRAVSLAEARALAARQQEGDLPVVVDAAVVEQLNRFVTTPKGRDFMRKALANLAVHREALTGTLRSKSLPEGLLAVAMVESAVSNLPETSREPSLAPGQRGAGVWMFIPETARRHGLKVETGKDERLDVARETEAAAALFQALHARYGDWRLALAAYNQGEGVVDRVLTETGVRDVSELTRTGKLNGYTSTVQAAVLLLRNPHLLD
;
A
#
# COMPACT_ATOMS: atom_id res chain seq x y z
N VAL A 1 24.32 41.81 8.24
CA VAL A 1 24.57 40.44 7.73
C VAL A 1 25.02 39.57 8.88
N TRP A 2 24.36 38.43 9.12
CA TRP A 2 24.64 37.55 10.26
C TRP A 2 25.36 36.28 9.82
N PHE A 3 26.51 36.00 10.44
CA PHE A 3 27.27 34.78 10.24
C PHE A 3 27.21 33.93 11.52
N PRO A 4 26.95 32.61 11.43
CA PRO A 4 27.02 31.73 12.60
C PRO A 4 28.38 31.86 13.31
N GLY A 5 28.37 32.15 14.61
CA GLY A 5 29.59 32.25 15.44
C GLY A 5 30.34 33.59 15.39
N ARG A 6 29.85 34.61 14.66
CA ARG A 6 30.36 35.99 14.71
C ARG A 6 29.22 36.95 15.08
N GLY A 7 29.56 38.09 15.69
CA GLY A 7 28.58 39.06 16.21
C GLY A 7 27.51 39.51 15.20
N ALA A 8 26.39 40.04 15.69
CA ALA A 8 25.28 40.50 14.85
C ALA A 8 25.52 41.92 14.33
N TRP A 9 25.50 42.08 13.00
CA TRP A 9 25.60 43.38 12.33
C TRP A 9 24.24 43.76 11.75
N VAL A 10 23.63 44.79 12.33
CA VAL A 10 22.39 45.40 11.83
C VAL A 10 22.76 46.47 10.81
N VAL A 11 22.26 46.34 9.58
CA VAL A 11 22.48 47.33 8.53
C VAL A 11 21.26 48.23 8.48
N VAL A 12 21.43 49.51 8.80
CA VAL A 12 20.34 50.49 8.80
C VAL A 12 20.55 51.48 7.66
N PRO A 13 19.52 51.75 6.83
CA PRO A 13 19.57 52.82 5.83
C PRO A 13 19.96 54.18 6.45
N SER A 14 20.86 54.91 5.78
CA SER A 14 21.35 56.22 6.26
C SER A 14 20.22 57.24 6.48
N VAL A 15 19.15 57.15 5.69
CA VAL A 15 17.95 58.01 5.79
C VAL A 15 17.20 57.82 7.12
N LEU A 16 17.35 56.68 7.79
CA LEU A 16 16.75 56.46 9.11
C LEU A 16 17.57 57.05 10.24
N LEU A 17 18.80 57.52 9.99
CA LEU A 17 19.63 58.16 11.02
C LEU A 17 19.11 59.56 11.40
N GLU A 18 18.30 60.18 10.54
CA GLU A 18 17.70 61.51 10.77
C GLU A 18 16.46 61.44 11.68
N ASP A 19 15.84 60.28 11.82
CA ASP A 19 14.67 60.04 12.67
C ASP A 19 15.02 59.05 13.80
N ALA A 20 15.28 59.59 14.99
CA ALA A 20 15.68 58.80 16.15
C ALA A 20 14.63 57.75 16.58
N GLU A 21 13.34 58.01 16.36
CA GLU A 21 12.28 57.08 16.70
C GLU A 21 12.22 55.93 15.68
N ALA A 22 12.22 56.26 14.38
CA ALA A 22 12.24 55.26 13.32
C ALA A 22 13.51 54.39 13.37
N PHE A 23 14.67 54.99 13.68
CA PHE A 23 15.92 54.27 13.91
C PHE A 23 15.78 53.25 15.03
N ARG A 24 15.26 53.67 16.19
CA ARG A 24 15.11 52.82 17.37
C ARG A 24 14.13 51.67 17.12
N LEU A 25 13.04 51.91 16.39
CA LEU A 25 12.05 50.89 16.04
C LEU A 25 12.63 49.87 15.06
N THR A 26 13.34 50.33 14.04
CA THR A 26 14.02 49.48 13.05
C THR A 26 15.06 48.59 13.72
N VAL A 27 15.93 49.15 14.56
CA VAL A 27 16.93 48.36 15.29
C VAL A 27 16.28 47.33 16.21
N ARG A 28 15.17 47.67 16.87
CA ARG A 28 14.43 46.70 17.71
C ARG A 28 13.82 45.55 16.90
N HIS A 29 13.33 45.83 15.70
CA HIS A 29 12.79 44.82 14.79
C HIS A 29 13.88 43.82 14.39
N GLU A 30 15.02 44.32 13.93
CA GLU A 30 16.18 43.50 13.53
C GLU A 30 16.76 42.68 14.70
N LEU A 31 16.80 43.26 15.90
CA LEU A 31 17.21 42.54 17.11
C LEU A 31 16.20 41.45 17.52
N GLN A 32 14.92 41.63 17.20
CA GLN A 32 13.90 40.62 17.50
C GLN A 32 14.06 39.38 16.61
N HIS A 33 14.32 39.55 15.32
CA HIS A 33 14.71 38.43 14.43
C HIS A 33 15.90 37.65 15.00
N HIS A 34 16.91 38.37 15.52
CA HIS A 34 18.06 37.73 16.16
C HIS A 34 17.65 36.90 17.39
N ARG A 35 16.81 37.44 18.27
CA ARG A 35 16.30 36.74 19.46
C ARG A 35 15.50 35.48 19.10
N GLN A 36 14.76 35.50 18.00
CA GLN A 36 13.96 34.37 17.52
C GLN A 36 14.78 33.34 16.72
N ARG A 37 16.08 33.60 16.46
CA ARG A 37 16.99 32.76 15.67
C ARG A 37 16.54 32.56 14.22
N ASP A 38 15.89 33.58 13.68
CA ASP A 38 15.32 33.61 12.35
C ASP A 38 16.29 33.28 11.23
N THR A 39 17.57 33.60 11.41
CA THR A 39 18.59 33.28 10.42
C THR A 39 18.83 31.76 10.29
N VAL A 40 18.65 30.98 11.36
CA VAL A 40 18.72 29.51 11.29
C VAL A 40 17.59 28.97 10.42
N PHE A 41 16.38 29.51 10.59
CA PHE A 41 15.24 29.18 9.74
C PHE A 41 15.43 29.63 8.30
N ALA A 42 16.09 30.78 8.07
CA ALA A 42 16.43 31.24 6.74
C ALA A 42 17.40 30.29 6.02
N TYR A 43 18.43 29.77 6.71
CA TYR A 43 19.32 28.75 6.15
C TYR A 43 18.60 27.42 5.89
N ALA A 44 17.74 26.97 6.81
CA ALA A 44 16.93 25.77 6.61
C ALA A 44 16.00 25.92 5.39
N ARG A 45 15.37 27.10 5.24
CA ARG A 45 14.52 27.44 4.09
C ARG A 45 15.32 27.47 2.79
N LEU A 46 16.54 28.01 2.80
CA LEU A 46 17.42 27.99 1.63
C LEU A 46 17.76 26.55 1.21
N GLY A 47 18.07 25.67 2.16
CA GLY A 47 18.28 24.24 1.89
C GLY A 47 17.03 23.56 1.32
N PHE A 48 15.86 23.85 1.89
CA PHE A 48 14.58 23.35 1.42
C PHE A 48 14.26 23.82 -0.01
N ASP A 49 14.38 25.13 -0.28
CA ASP A 49 14.14 25.71 -1.60
C ASP A 49 15.11 25.15 -2.65
N SER A 50 16.36 24.86 -2.24
CA SER A 50 17.36 24.23 -3.11
C SER A 50 16.99 22.77 -3.44
N ALA A 51 16.55 22.00 -2.46
CA ALA A 51 16.14 20.60 -2.65
C ALA A 51 14.85 20.48 -3.47
N PHE A 52 13.91 21.42 -3.29
CA PHE A 52 12.61 21.43 -3.95
C PHE A 52 12.48 22.51 -5.02
N PHE A 53 13.59 22.87 -5.68
CA PHE A 53 13.61 23.99 -6.63
C PHE A 53 12.60 23.84 -7.77
N TRP A 54 12.24 22.61 -8.17
CA TRP A 54 11.29 22.31 -9.24
C TRP A 54 9.82 22.32 -8.81
N ASN A 55 9.54 22.35 -7.50
CA ASN A 55 8.18 22.22 -6.96
C ASN A 55 7.56 23.61 -6.66
N PRO A 56 6.52 24.05 -7.39
CA PRO A 56 5.88 25.35 -7.17
C PRO A 56 5.15 25.45 -5.82
N PHE A 57 4.63 24.35 -5.28
CA PHE A 57 3.97 24.31 -3.97
C PHE A 57 4.97 24.44 -2.83
N ALA A 58 6.16 23.84 -2.98
CA ALA A 58 7.24 24.00 -2.00
C ALA A 58 7.70 25.47 -1.92
N ARG A 59 7.83 26.15 -3.07
CA ARG A 59 8.13 27.59 -3.13
C ARG A 59 7.02 28.44 -2.51
N ALA A 60 5.74 28.10 -2.76
CA ALA A 60 4.61 28.79 -2.15
C ALA A 60 4.58 28.62 -0.62
N PHE A 61 4.86 27.40 -0.13
CA PHE A 61 4.98 27.11 1.30
C PHE A 61 6.15 27.87 1.95
N SER A 62 7.31 27.91 1.30
CA SER A 62 8.47 28.68 1.73
C SER A 62 8.16 30.18 1.86
N ARG A 63 7.47 30.76 0.89
CA ARG A 63 6.96 32.15 0.97
C ARG A 63 5.97 32.34 2.11
N TRP A 64 5.02 31.42 2.26
CA TRP A 64 4.05 31.47 3.35
C TRP A 64 4.74 31.44 4.72
N LEU A 65 5.80 30.64 4.89
CA LEU A 65 6.56 30.55 6.14
C LEU A 65 7.34 31.84 6.42
N ALA A 66 7.99 32.41 5.40
CA ALA A 66 8.68 33.69 5.51
C ALA A 66 7.71 34.82 5.91
N ASP A 67 6.51 34.84 5.33
CA ASP A 67 5.47 35.79 5.74
C ASP A 67 5.11 35.61 7.22
N ARG A 68 4.85 34.37 7.68
CA ARG A 68 4.50 34.09 9.09
C ARG A 68 5.58 34.55 10.06
N GLN A 69 6.84 34.45 9.67
CA GLN A 69 7.98 34.89 10.46
C GLN A 69 7.96 36.41 10.69
N GLU A 70 7.72 37.20 9.63
CA GLU A 70 7.55 38.66 9.72
C GLU A 70 6.38 39.04 10.65
N PHE A 71 5.24 38.36 10.53
CA PHE A 71 4.09 38.59 11.43
C PHE A 71 4.42 38.29 12.89
N ALA A 72 5.14 37.19 13.16
CA ALA A 72 5.53 36.82 14.53
C ALA A 72 6.54 37.81 15.14
N CYS A 73 7.43 38.38 14.33
CA CYS A 73 8.34 39.44 14.76
C CYS A 73 7.58 40.73 15.07
N ASP A 74 6.72 41.18 14.15
CA ASP A 74 5.87 42.37 14.32
C ASP A 74 5.01 42.28 15.59
N GLU A 75 4.36 41.13 15.79
CA GLU A 75 3.53 40.87 16.97
C GLU A 75 4.36 40.94 18.26
N ALA A 76 5.56 40.35 18.28
CA ALA A 76 6.42 40.37 19.45
C ALA A 76 6.88 41.78 19.82
N LEU A 77 7.04 42.69 18.85
CA LEU A 77 7.39 44.08 19.10
C LEU A 77 6.25 44.85 19.78
N VAL A 78 5.04 44.76 19.25
CA VAL A 78 3.87 45.53 19.76
C VAL A 78 3.22 44.90 20.99
N THR A 79 3.59 43.66 21.34
CA THR A 79 3.11 43.00 22.56
C THR A 79 3.76 43.58 23.83
N GLY A 80 4.95 44.17 23.72
CA GLY A 80 5.63 44.81 24.85
C GLY A 80 5.15 46.25 25.11
N PRO A 81 5.22 46.76 26.36
CA PRO A 81 4.77 48.11 26.70
C PRO A 81 5.64 49.25 26.12
N ARG A 82 6.69 48.89 25.36
CA ARG A 82 7.76 49.82 24.92
C ARG A 82 7.61 50.30 23.48
N VAL A 83 6.66 49.74 22.72
CA VAL A 83 6.44 50.05 21.30
C VAL A 83 4.94 50.18 21.05
N PRO A 84 4.40 51.40 20.88
CA PRO A 84 3.01 51.58 20.51
C PRO A 84 2.78 51.13 19.06
N ALA A 85 1.67 50.42 18.82
CA ALA A 85 1.34 49.86 17.51
C ALA A 85 1.24 50.93 16.41
N GLU A 86 0.72 52.12 16.74
CA GLU A 86 0.58 53.23 15.80
C GLU A 86 1.93 53.80 15.32
N ALA A 87 2.88 54.00 16.23
CA ALA A 87 4.22 54.47 15.87
C ALA A 87 4.97 53.45 15.02
N TYR A 88 4.80 52.16 15.35
CA TYR A 88 5.38 51.07 14.58
C TYR A 88 4.76 50.93 13.19
N ALA A 89 3.42 51.04 13.07
CA ALA A 89 2.73 51.04 11.79
C ALA A 89 3.19 52.19 10.88
N ARG A 90 3.36 53.40 11.45
CA ARG A 90 3.89 54.56 10.72
C ARG A 90 5.33 54.32 10.24
N CYS A 91 6.17 53.72 11.08
CA CYS A 91 7.53 53.33 10.73
C CYS A 91 7.54 52.33 9.55
N LEU A 92 6.67 51.30 9.58
CA LEU A 92 6.54 50.33 8.48
C LEU A 92 6.09 50.98 7.16
N LEU A 93 5.14 51.91 7.23
CA LEU A 93 4.65 52.68 6.07
C LEU A 93 5.74 53.57 5.47
N GLN A 94 6.50 54.26 6.31
CA GLN A 94 7.60 55.11 5.84
C GLN A 94 8.74 54.28 5.26
N ALA A 95 9.05 53.13 5.85
CA ALA A 95 10.05 52.21 5.33
C ALA A 95 9.65 51.65 3.96
N SER A 96 8.39 51.26 3.77
CA SER A 96 7.90 50.75 2.47
C SER A 96 7.84 51.81 1.38
N ALA A 97 7.49 53.05 1.73
CA ALA A 97 7.43 54.18 0.79
C ALA A 97 8.82 54.62 0.27
N ARG A 98 9.89 54.24 0.97
CA ARG A 98 11.27 54.69 0.66
C ARG A 98 12.10 53.68 -0.13
N VAL A 99 11.55 52.49 -0.47
CA VAL A 99 12.23 51.49 -1.31
C VAL A 99 12.06 51.86 -2.80
N PRO A 100 13.14 52.22 -3.53
CA PRO A 100 13.05 52.54 -4.96
C PRO A 100 12.67 51.29 -5.76
N GLY A 101 11.64 51.39 -6.61
CA GLY A 101 11.21 50.29 -7.50
C GLY A 101 10.10 49.38 -6.96
N SER A 102 9.36 49.79 -5.92
CA SER A 102 8.09 49.13 -5.59
C SER A 102 7.08 49.40 -6.72
N SER A 103 6.66 48.33 -7.41
CA SER A 103 5.62 48.42 -8.44
C SER A 103 4.34 49.06 -7.86
N PRO A 104 3.65 49.95 -8.61
CA PRO A 104 2.42 50.57 -8.13
C PRO A 104 1.40 49.50 -7.72
N LEU A 105 0.74 49.76 -6.59
CA LEU A 105 -0.25 48.90 -5.93
C LEU A 105 -1.37 48.51 -6.93
N PRO A 106 -1.46 47.24 -7.37
CA PRO A 106 -2.63 46.78 -8.11
C PRO A 106 -3.73 46.47 -7.07
N ALA A 107 -4.75 47.32 -7.01
CA ALA A 107 -6.00 46.99 -6.35
C ALA A 107 -6.79 46.04 -7.26
N GLY A 108 -7.08 44.81 -6.79
CA GLY A 108 -7.72 43.74 -7.56
C GLY A 108 -6.70 43.00 -8.42
N VAL A 109 -6.54 41.68 -8.32
CA VAL A 109 -7.46 40.68 -8.93
C VAL A 109 -7.46 39.34 -8.16
N THR A 110 -6.73 39.17 -7.04
CA THR A 110 -6.67 37.86 -6.32
C THR A 110 -7.09 37.89 -4.85
N GLY A 111 -7.67 38.99 -4.34
CA GLY A 111 -8.11 39.07 -2.94
C GLY A 111 -6.99 38.98 -1.88
N MET A 112 -5.71 38.99 -2.29
CA MET A 112 -4.57 38.99 -1.38
C MET A 112 -4.08 40.42 -1.16
N SER A 113 -4.17 40.92 0.08
CA SER A 113 -3.61 42.22 0.46
C SER A 113 -2.07 42.22 0.38
N HIS A 114 -1.49 43.38 0.03
CA HIS A 114 -0.02 43.56 -0.03
C HIS A 114 0.63 43.18 1.32
N PRO A 115 1.83 42.55 1.35
CA PRO A 115 2.46 42.08 2.58
C PRO A 115 2.54 43.14 3.69
N THR A 116 2.88 44.38 3.34
CA THR A 116 2.92 45.52 4.28
C THR A 116 1.54 45.89 4.84
N VAL A 117 0.50 45.90 3.99
CA VAL A 117 -0.88 46.20 4.42
C VAL A 117 -1.37 45.15 5.40
N ARG A 118 -1.10 43.87 5.10
CA ARG A 118 -1.46 42.76 5.98
C ARG A 118 -0.72 42.83 7.31
N ARG A 119 0.57 43.20 7.31
CA ARG A 119 1.38 43.42 8.52
C ARG A 119 0.79 44.51 9.40
N ILE A 120 0.48 45.67 8.82
CA ILE A 120 -0.13 46.80 9.54
C ILE A 120 -1.52 46.42 10.09
N HIS A 121 -2.35 45.77 9.27
CA HIS A 121 -3.69 45.35 9.69
C HIS A 121 -3.62 44.40 10.89
N MET A 122 -2.70 43.44 10.87
CA MET A 122 -2.47 42.50 11.98
C MET A 122 -2.12 43.21 13.30
N LEU A 123 -1.43 44.35 13.27
CA LEU A 123 -1.08 45.10 14.49
C LEU A 123 -2.31 45.59 15.27
N PHE A 124 -3.44 45.78 14.60
CA PHE A 124 -4.69 46.33 15.16
C PHE A 124 -5.80 45.29 15.31
N GLU A 125 -5.59 44.06 14.85
CA GLU A 125 -6.57 42.98 15.00
C GLU A 125 -6.62 42.46 16.45
N PRO A 126 -7.81 42.10 16.97
CA PRO A 126 -7.94 41.46 18.27
C PRO A 126 -7.25 40.08 18.28
N ARG A 127 -6.38 39.88 19.26
CA ARG A 127 -5.55 38.66 19.37
C ARG A 127 -6.43 37.42 19.57
N PRO A 128 -6.32 36.37 18.73
CA PRO A 128 -6.94 35.10 19.03
C PRO A 128 -6.32 34.50 20.30
N ARG A 129 -7.17 34.07 21.25
CA ARG A 129 -6.72 33.36 22.46
C ARG A 129 -5.99 32.07 22.06
N SER A 130 -4.93 31.73 22.81
CA SER A 130 -3.93 30.69 22.53
C SER A 130 -4.42 29.22 22.53
N SER A 131 -5.69 28.94 22.25
CA SER A 131 -6.28 27.60 22.38
C SER A 131 -5.91 26.60 21.26
N GLY A 132 -5.19 27.03 20.22
CA GLY A 132 -4.91 26.19 19.03
C GLY A 132 -3.52 25.53 18.96
N ARG A 133 -2.58 25.84 19.87
CA ARG A 133 -1.17 25.37 19.73
C ARG A 133 -1.03 23.85 19.77
N ALA A 134 -1.84 23.18 20.60
CA ALA A 134 -1.84 21.72 20.67
C ALA A 134 -2.42 21.09 19.38
N LEU A 135 -3.47 21.68 18.81
CA LEU A 135 -4.13 21.17 17.61
C LEU A 135 -3.21 21.25 16.38
N GLY A 136 -2.47 22.36 16.24
CA GLY A 136 -1.49 22.53 15.15
C GLY A 136 -0.33 21.53 15.22
N LEU A 137 0.15 21.20 16.43
CA LEU A 137 1.22 20.21 16.61
C LEU A 137 0.76 18.79 16.26
N VAL A 138 -0.47 18.43 16.65
CA VAL A 138 -1.08 17.13 16.31
C VAL A 138 -1.27 16.98 14.81
N PHE A 139 -1.77 18.03 14.13
CA PHE A 139 -1.97 18.00 12.68
C PHE A 139 -0.64 17.86 11.92
N SER A 140 0.40 18.55 12.39
CA SER A 140 1.75 18.49 11.80
C SER A 140 2.39 17.10 11.99
N LEU A 141 2.22 16.50 13.18
CA LEU A 141 2.71 15.14 13.46
C LEU A 141 1.97 14.10 12.60
N ALA A 142 0.65 14.24 12.42
CA ALA A 142 -0.14 13.36 11.57
C ALA A 142 0.30 13.41 10.09
N LEU A 143 0.62 14.61 9.58
CA LEU A 143 1.11 14.83 8.21
C LEU A 143 2.46 14.16 7.93
N VAL A 144 3.31 14.00 8.95
CA VAL A 144 4.62 13.32 8.83
C VAL A 144 4.50 11.82 9.07
N MET A 145 3.70 11.41 10.06
CA MET A 145 3.59 10.01 10.47
C MET A 145 2.74 9.16 9.52
N ALA A 146 1.71 9.72 8.88
CA ALA A 146 0.86 8.96 7.96
C ALA A 146 1.59 8.48 6.68
N PRO A 147 2.37 9.32 5.98
CA PRO A 147 3.19 8.87 4.85
C PRO A 147 4.25 7.85 5.26
N LEU A 148 4.87 8.04 6.44
CA LEU A 148 5.88 7.12 6.96
C LEU A 148 5.28 5.75 7.29
N ALA A 149 4.07 5.72 7.86
CA ALA A 149 3.33 4.50 8.12
C ALA A 149 2.90 3.80 6.82
N LEU A 150 2.45 4.55 5.81
CA LEU A 150 2.12 4.01 4.48
C LEU A 150 3.36 3.44 3.77
N TRP A 151 4.50 4.12 3.88
CA TRP A 151 5.77 3.66 3.33
C TRP A 151 6.27 2.39 4.04
N ALA A 152 6.18 2.35 5.37
CA ALA A 152 6.51 1.17 6.17
C ALA A 152 5.59 -0.03 5.84
N GLN A 153 4.29 0.19 5.61
CA GLN A 153 3.38 -0.86 5.16
C GLN A 153 3.71 -1.35 3.73
N GLY A 154 4.19 -0.46 2.86
CA GLY A 154 4.63 -0.81 1.50
C GLY A 154 5.93 -1.61 1.49
N ALA A 155 6.87 -1.32 2.38
CA ALA A 155 8.14 -2.04 2.51
C ALA A 155 7.99 -3.46 3.10
N VAL A 156 6.91 -3.72 3.85
CA VAL A 156 6.64 -5.04 4.47
C VAL A 156 5.84 -5.97 3.56
N ARG A 157 5.19 -5.46 2.49
CA ARG A 157 4.58 -6.31 1.47
C ARG A 157 5.71 -6.86 0.60
N GLY A 158 5.90 -8.18 0.62
CA GLY A 158 6.86 -8.87 -0.26
C GLY A 158 6.71 -8.38 -1.70
N ARG A 159 7.84 -8.30 -2.42
CA ARG A 159 7.88 -7.84 -3.81
C ARG A 159 6.81 -8.60 -4.61
N ALA A 160 5.85 -7.87 -5.18
CA ALA A 160 4.85 -8.47 -6.04
C ALA A 160 5.53 -9.10 -7.27
N VAL A 161 5.13 -10.32 -7.60
CA VAL A 161 5.57 -11.05 -8.78
C VAL A 161 4.92 -10.42 -10.01
N SER A 162 5.74 -10.03 -10.97
CA SER A 162 5.27 -9.48 -12.25
C SER A 162 4.78 -10.58 -13.19
N LEU A 163 3.96 -10.23 -14.18
CA LEU A 163 3.52 -11.19 -15.21
C LEU A 163 4.70 -11.80 -15.99
N ALA A 164 5.73 -11.00 -16.29
CA ALA A 164 6.93 -11.48 -16.97
C ALA A 164 7.70 -12.49 -16.12
N GLU A 165 7.84 -12.20 -14.82
CA GLU A 165 8.49 -13.09 -13.85
C GLU A 165 7.71 -14.39 -13.67
N ALA A 166 6.39 -14.32 -13.50
CA ALA A 166 5.54 -15.52 -13.40
C ALA A 166 5.62 -16.40 -14.66
N ARG A 167 5.67 -15.80 -15.87
CA ARG A 167 5.89 -16.53 -17.12
C ARG A 167 7.26 -17.19 -17.18
N ALA A 168 8.31 -16.51 -16.71
CA ALA A 168 9.65 -17.08 -16.64
C ALA A 168 9.72 -18.27 -15.66
N LEU A 169 9.00 -18.20 -14.54
CA LEU A 169 8.88 -19.31 -13.59
C LEU A 169 8.12 -20.49 -14.21
N ALA A 170 7.04 -20.23 -14.94
CA ALA A 170 6.27 -21.27 -15.64
C ALA A 170 7.06 -21.94 -16.77
N ALA A 171 7.92 -21.20 -17.47
CA ALA A 171 8.72 -21.73 -18.57
C ALA A 171 9.71 -22.83 -18.15
N ARG A 172 10.07 -22.90 -16.87
CA ARG A 172 10.92 -23.97 -16.30
C ARG A 172 10.15 -25.28 -16.03
N GLN A 173 9.06 -25.52 -16.76
CA GLN A 173 8.17 -26.65 -16.55
C GLN A 173 8.91 -27.98 -16.71
N GLN A 174 8.68 -28.93 -15.79
CA GLN A 174 9.13 -30.30 -15.94
C GLN A 174 8.23 -31.06 -16.92
N GLU A 175 8.84 -31.82 -17.80
CA GLU A 175 8.13 -32.63 -18.81
C GLU A 175 7.23 -33.67 -18.12
N GLY A 176 5.97 -33.76 -18.55
CA GLY A 176 4.97 -34.65 -17.95
C GLY A 176 4.23 -34.11 -16.71
N ASP A 177 4.55 -32.90 -16.24
CA ASP A 177 3.87 -32.27 -15.10
C ASP A 177 2.71 -31.31 -15.53
N LEU A 178 1.92 -30.84 -14.57
CA LEU A 178 0.71 -30.04 -14.80
C LEU A 178 1.04 -28.74 -15.56
N PRO A 179 0.40 -28.48 -16.72
CA PRO A 179 0.69 -27.29 -17.50
C PRO A 179 0.14 -26.03 -16.82
N VAL A 180 0.96 -24.97 -16.80
CA VAL A 180 0.58 -23.68 -16.19
C VAL A 180 0.47 -22.61 -17.28
N VAL A 181 -0.74 -22.11 -17.49
CA VAL A 181 -1.01 -20.97 -18.36
C VAL A 181 -1.02 -19.71 -17.50
N VAL A 182 -0.02 -18.85 -17.68
CA VAL A 182 0.12 -17.64 -16.86
C VAL A 182 -0.61 -16.45 -17.51
N ASP A 183 -1.76 -16.12 -16.92
CA ASP A 183 -2.54 -14.93 -17.20
C ASP A 183 -2.57 -13.96 -15.99
N ALA A 184 -3.29 -12.86 -16.13
CA ALA A 184 -3.41 -11.85 -15.07
C ALA A 184 -4.05 -12.42 -13.78
N ALA A 185 -5.00 -13.35 -13.90
CA ALA A 185 -5.68 -13.95 -12.75
C ALA A 185 -4.74 -14.86 -11.95
N VAL A 186 -3.90 -15.67 -12.63
CA VAL A 186 -2.86 -16.48 -11.98
C VAL A 186 -1.87 -15.59 -11.22
N VAL A 187 -1.43 -14.49 -11.83
CA VAL A 187 -0.50 -13.54 -11.20
C VAL A 187 -1.14 -12.86 -9.99
N GLU A 188 -2.42 -12.51 -10.07
CA GLU A 188 -3.17 -11.94 -8.95
C GLU A 188 -3.26 -12.93 -7.78
N GLN A 189 -3.59 -14.20 -8.04
CA GLN A 189 -3.63 -15.24 -7.01
C GLN A 189 -2.24 -15.52 -6.42
N LEU A 190 -1.20 -15.60 -7.25
CA LEU A 190 0.18 -15.77 -6.76
C LEU A 190 0.58 -14.60 -5.85
N ASN A 191 0.27 -13.37 -6.24
CA ASN A 191 0.51 -12.20 -5.40
C ASN A 191 -0.31 -12.22 -4.12
N ARG A 192 -1.55 -12.71 -4.14
CA ARG A 192 -2.34 -12.92 -2.92
C ARG A 192 -1.64 -13.89 -1.97
N PHE A 193 -0.97 -14.92 -2.49
CA PHE A 193 -0.22 -15.90 -1.69
C PHE A 193 1.06 -15.31 -1.09
N VAL A 194 1.84 -14.56 -1.87
CA VAL A 194 3.19 -14.14 -1.46
C VAL A 194 3.25 -12.75 -0.82
N THR A 195 2.28 -11.88 -1.08
CA THR A 195 2.30 -10.47 -0.60
C THR A 195 1.41 -10.22 0.62
N THR A 196 0.43 -11.08 0.88
CA THR A 196 -0.49 -10.91 2.03
C THR A 196 -0.06 -11.79 3.22
N PRO A 197 -0.13 -11.29 4.48
CA PRO A 197 0.22 -12.10 5.65
C PRO A 197 -0.55 -13.42 5.72
N LYS A 198 -1.89 -13.35 5.54
CA LYS A 198 -2.76 -14.53 5.54
C LYS A 198 -2.39 -15.54 4.44
N GLY A 199 -2.09 -15.07 3.23
CA GLY A 199 -1.67 -15.94 2.13
C GLY A 199 -0.34 -16.63 2.41
N ARG A 200 0.64 -15.87 2.92
CA ARG A 200 1.97 -16.41 3.25
C ARG A 200 1.88 -17.45 4.36
N ASP A 201 1.17 -17.15 5.43
CA ASP A 201 1.01 -18.06 6.56
C ASP A 201 0.32 -19.36 6.13
N PHE A 202 -0.72 -19.25 5.31
CA PHE A 202 -1.42 -20.41 4.75
C PHE A 202 -0.50 -21.27 3.86
N MET A 203 0.23 -20.66 2.92
CA MET A 203 1.08 -21.42 2.01
C MET A 203 2.33 -21.99 2.69
N ARG A 204 2.86 -21.31 3.72
CA ARG A 204 3.93 -21.86 4.58
C ARG A 204 3.45 -23.08 5.35
N LYS A 205 2.26 -23.01 5.95
CA LYS A 205 1.60 -24.17 6.57
C LYS A 205 1.43 -25.31 5.56
N ALA A 206 0.94 -25.01 4.36
CA ALA A 206 0.75 -25.99 3.30
C ALA A 206 2.05 -26.69 2.89
N LEU A 207 3.14 -25.94 2.69
CA LEU A 207 4.45 -26.51 2.35
C LEU A 207 5.05 -27.33 3.50
N ALA A 208 4.89 -26.89 4.75
CA ALA A 208 5.34 -27.63 5.93
C ALA A 208 4.60 -28.96 6.07
N ASN A 209 3.28 -28.95 5.95
CA ASN A 209 2.46 -30.16 5.97
C ASN A 209 2.76 -31.08 4.78
N LEU A 210 2.95 -30.50 3.59
CA LEU A 210 3.32 -31.27 2.42
C LEU A 210 4.66 -31.97 2.61
N ALA A 211 5.66 -31.34 3.25
CA ALA A 211 6.95 -31.99 3.51
C ALA A 211 6.82 -33.28 4.33
N VAL A 212 5.83 -33.36 5.23
CA VAL A 212 5.53 -34.55 6.05
C VAL A 212 4.80 -35.63 5.25
N HIS A 213 3.84 -35.24 4.41
CA HIS A 213 2.94 -36.18 3.72
C HIS A 213 3.29 -36.44 2.25
N ARG A 214 4.33 -35.80 1.71
CA ARG A 214 4.66 -35.79 0.28
C ARG A 214 4.77 -37.20 -0.29
N GLU A 215 5.53 -38.08 0.33
CA GLU A 215 5.77 -39.42 -0.22
C GLU A 215 4.46 -40.22 -0.35
N ALA A 216 3.60 -40.17 0.67
CA ALA A 216 2.31 -40.85 0.65
C ALA A 216 1.39 -40.32 -0.47
N LEU A 217 1.28 -38.99 -0.61
CA LEU A 217 0.43 -38.38 -1.62
C LEU A 217 0.99 -38.56 -3.05
N THR A 218 2.29 -38.31 -3.22
CA THR A 218 2.97 -38.44 -4.50
C THR A 218 3.03 -39.90 -4.97
N GLY A 219 3.17 -40.86 -4.06
CA GLY A 219 3.21 -42.28 -4.38
C GLY A 219 1.97 -42.75 -5.16
N THR A 220 0.77 -42.37 -4.71
CA THR A 220 -0.48 -42.66 -5.41
C THR A 220 -0.61 -41.92 -6.74
N LEU A 221 -0.17 -40.65 -6.83
CA LEU A 221 -0.20 -39.92 -8.10
C LEU A 221 0.73 -40.59 -9.14
N ARG A 222 1.95 -40.94 -8.75
CA ARG A 222 2.92 -41.62 -9.62
C ARG A 222 2.43 -43.00 -10.06
N SER A 223 1.87 -43.80 -9.16
CA SER A 223 1.35 -45.13 -9.50
C SER A 223 0.24 -45.08 -10.56
N LYS A 224 -0.48 -43.95 -10.63
CA LYS A 224 -1.53 -43.67 -11.61
C LYS A 224 -1.08 -42.82 -12.80
N SER A 225 0.23 -42.57 -12.95
CA SER A 225 0.81 -41.71 -14.00
C SER A 225 0.20 -40.30 -14.05
N LEU A 226 -0.14 -39.75 -12.88
CA LEU A 226 -0.70 -38.41 -12.74
C LEU A 226 0.38 -37.36 -12.46
N PRO A 227 0.19 -36.11 -12.91
CA PRO A 227 1.12 -35.02 -12.61
C PRO A 227 1.26 -34.74 -11.11
N GLU A 228 2.50 -34.59 -10.63
CA GLU A 228 2.75 -34.21 -9.23
C GLU A 228 2.26 -32.80 -8.89
N GLY A 229 2.14 -31.92 -9.88
CA GLY A 229 1.55 -30.60 -9.75
C GLY A 229 0.12 -30.62 -9.20
N LEU A 230 -0.59 -31.75 -9.27
CA LEU A 230 -1.91 -31.91 -8.63
C LEU A 230 -1.87 -31.81 -7.10
N LEU A 231 -0.71 -31.95 -6.46
CA LEU A 231 -0.53 -31.64 -5.03
C LEU A 231 -0.90 -30.18 -4.70
N ALA A 232 -0.81 -29.27 -5.68
CA ALA A 232 -1.26 -27.90 -5.51
C ALA A 232 -2.76 -27.81 -5.16
N VAL A 233 -3.57 -28.80 -5.57
CA VAL A 233 -4.99 -28.89 -5.16
C VAL A 233 -5.09 -29.08 -3.65
N ALA A 234 -4.43 -30.10 -3.09
CA ALA A 234 -4.40 -30.31 -1.64
C ALA A 234 -3.85 -29.10 -0.87
N MET A 235 -2.86 -28.39 -1.45
CA MET A 235 -2.34 -27.16 -0.86
C MET A 235 -3.42 -26.07 -0.76
N VAL A 236 -4.16 -25.78 -1.83
CA VAL A 236 -5.18 -24.69 -1.81
C VAL A 236 -6.44 -25.07 -1.05
N GLU A 237 -6.80 -26.35 -1.06
CA GLU A 237 -8.02 -26.88 -0.45
C GLU A 237 -7.92 -26.88 1.08
N SER A 238 -6.84 -27.45 1.62
CA SER A 238 -6.72 -27.78 3.05
C SER A 238 -5.41 -27.36 3.70
N ALA A 239 -4.50 -26.70 2.95
CA ALA A 239 -3.09 -26.59 3.33
C ALA A 239 -2.49 -27.96 3.67
N VAL A 240 -2.88 -29.00 2.91
CA VAL A 240 -2.48 -30.40 3.13
C VAL A 240 -2.78 -30.88 4.56
N SER A 241 -3.90 -30.44 5.12
CA SER A 241 -4.35 -30.83 6.46
C SER A 241 -5.53 -31.79 6.33
N ASN A 242 -5.52 -32.88 7.09
CA ASN A 242 -6.65 -33.80 7.13
C ASN A 242 -7.76 -33.22 8.04
N LEU A 243 -8.79 -32.63 7.46
CA LEU A 243 -9.77 -31.82 8.18
C LEU A 243 -11.18 -32.43 8.13
N PRO A 244 -11.91 -32.51 9.25
CA PRO A 244 -13.34 -32.84 9.22
C PRO A 244 -14.14 -31.74 8.52
N GLU A 245 -15.31 -32.09 7.99
CA GLU A 245 -16.23 -31.15 7.33
C GLU A 245 -16.64 -29.99 8.25
N THR A 246 -16.67 -30.22 9.55
CA THR A 246 -16.99 -29.21 10.58
C THR A 246 -15.84 -28.23 10.87
N SER A 247 -14.66 -28.46 10.30
CA SER A 247 -13.49 -27.61 10.50
C SER A 247 -13.75 -26.18 10.03
N ARG A 248 -13.17 -25.22 10.74
CA ARG A 248 -13.19 -23.78 10.39
C ARG A 248 -11.82 -23.25 9.96
N GLU A 249 -10.84 -24.15 9.80
CA GLU A 249 -9.55 -23.80 9.21
C GLU A 249 -9.77 -23.11 7.85
N PRO A 250 -9.02 -22.05 7.52
CA PRO A 250 -9.21 -21.33 6.26
C PRO A 250 -8.95 -22.24 5.05
N SER A 251 -9.48 -21.85 3.89
CA SER A 251 -9.17 -22.42 2.58
C SER A 251 -8.91 -21.28 1.60
N LEU A 252 -8.10 -21.52 0.58
CA LEU A 252 -7.90 -20.59 -0.54
C LEU A 252 -8.79 -20.94 -1.75
N ALA A 253 -9.34 -22.15 -1.79
CA ALA A 253 -10.31 -22.57 -2.79
C ALA A 253 -11.66 -21.86 -2.59
N PRO A 254 -12.27 -21.27 -3.64
CA PRO A 254 -13.66 -20.85 -3.60
C PRO A 254 -14.61 -22.07 -3.57
N GLY A 255 -15.81 -21.89 -3.02
CA GLY A 255 -16.90 -22.87 -3.13
C GLY A 255 -17.25 -23.59 -1.82
N GLN A 256 -17.89 -24.75 -1.95
CA GLN A 256 -18.32 -25.57 -0.83
C GLN A 256 -17.14 -26.28 -0.18
N ARG A 257 -17.18 -26.45 1.14
CA ARG A 257 -16.15 -27.19 1.87
C ARG A 257 -16.50 -28.68 1.91
N GLY A 258 -15.50 -29.52 1.68
CA GLY A 258 -15.58 -30.95 1.95
C GLY A 258 -14.85 -31.34 3.24
N ALA A 259 -14.43 -32.60 3.31
CA ALA A 259 -13.58 -33.14 4.37
C ALA A 259 -12.33 -33.77 3.76
N GLY A 260 -11.32 -33.99 4.60
CA GLY A 260 -10.05 -34.61 4.25
C GLY A 260 -9.01 -33.62 3.73
N VAL A 261 -7.93 -34.15 3.18
CA VAL A 261 -6.84 -33.40 2.55
C VAL A 261 -7.28 -32.83 1.20
N TRP A 262 -8.13 -33.57 0.48
CA TRP A 262 -8.60 -33.24 -0.87
C TRP A 262 -9.95 -32.54 -0.89
N MET A 263 -10.58 -32.35 0.29
CA MET A 263 -11.84 -31.63 0.49
C MET A 263 -13.01 -32.25 -0.29
N PHE A 264 -13.14 -33.57 -0.20
CA PHE A 264 -14.25 -34.28 -0.82
C PHE A 264 -15.59 -33.97 -0.15
N ILE A 265 -16.58 -33.59 -0.95
CA ILE A 265 -17.98 -33.53 -0.50
C ILE A 265 -18.57 -34.95 -0.39
N PRO A 266 -19.59 -35.19 0.47
CA PRO A 266 -20.10 -36.55 0.71
C PRO A 266 -20.55 -37.28 -0.55
N GLU A 267 -21.21 -36.58 -1.48
CA GLU A 267 -21.70 -37.17 -2.73
C GLU A 267 -20.56 -37.68 -3.61
N THR A 268 -19.54 -36.83 -3.86
CA THR A 268 -18.35 -37.20 -4.63
C THR A 268 -17.58 -38.32 -3.96
N ALA A 269 -17.40 -38.26 -2.63
CA ALA A 269 -16.75 -39.32 -1.88
C ALA A 269 -17.40 -40.70 -2.10
N ARG A 270 -18.73 -40.78 -2.00
CA ARG A 270 -19.47 -42.03 -2.23
C ARG A 270 -19.36 -42.52 -3.67
N ARG A 271 -19.42 -41.62 -4.66
CA ARG A 271 -19.23 -41.97 -6.09
C ARG A 271 -17.84 -42.55 -6.37
N HIS A 272 -16.84 -42.15 -5.60
CA HIS A 272 -15.47 -42.68 -5.70
C HIS A 272 -15.15 -43.76 -4.65
N GLY A 273 -16.17 -44.41 -4.08
CA GLY A 273 -16.02 -45.62 -3.28
C GLY A 273 -15.68 -45.42 -1.81
N LEU A 274 -15.70 -44.18 -1.31
CA LEU A 274 -15.51 -43.88 0.11
C LEU A 274 -16.83 -44.05 0.88
N LYS A 275 -16.76 -44.66 2.06
CA LYS A 275 -17.90 -44.72 3.00
C LYS A 275 -17.99 -43.45 3.81
N VAL A 276 -19.13 -42.78 3.71
CA VAL A 276 -19.45 -41.55 4.46
C VAL A 276 -20.73 -41.78 5.26
N GLU A 277 -20.55 -42.26 6.49
CA GLU A 277 -21.59 -42.69 7.44
C GLU A 277 -21.36 -42.07 8.82
N THR A 278 -22.41 -42.03 9.64
CA THR A 278 -22.30 -41.55 11.03
C THR A 278 -21.31 -42.41 11.81
N GLY A 279 -20.25 -41.80 12.35
CA GLY A 279 -19.20 -42.49 13.09
C GLY A 279 -18.10 -43.11 12.24
N LYS A 280 -18.23 -43.12 10.91
CA LYS A 280 -17.17 -43.55 9.99
C LYS A 280 -17.17 -42.71 8.71
N ASP A 281 -16.20 -41.83 8.62
CA ASP A 281 -15.99 -40.97 7.45
C ASP A 281 -14.64 -41.27 6.81
N GLU A 282 -14.64 -42.07 5.75
CA GLU A 282 -13.42 -42.47 5.03
C GLU A 282 -12.79 -41.32 4.22
N ARG A 283 -13.43 -40.14 4.16
CA ARG A 283 -12.75 -38.91 3.68
C ARG A 283 -11.60 -38.49 4.59
N LEU A 284 -11.61 -38.92 5.85
CA LEU A 284 -10.53 -38.66 6.82
C LEU A 284 -9.44 -39.73 6.80
N ASP A 285 -9.56 -40.75 5.96
CA ASP A 285 -8.50 -41.71 5.69
C ASP A 285 -7.68 -41.19 4.50
N VAL A 286 -6.52 -40.59 4.79
CA VAL A 286 -5.70 -39.89 3.78
C VAL A 286 -5.33 -40.81 2.61
N ALA A 287 -5.05 -42.09 2.85
CA ALA A 287 -4.69 -43.01 1.78
C ALA A 287 -5.88 -43.30 0.87
N ARG A 288 -7.05 -43.63 1.46
CA ARG A 288 -8.28 -43.88 0.70
C ARG A 288 -8.75 -42.64 -0.05
N GLU A 289 -8.74 -41.48 0.60
CA GLU A 289 -9.14 -40.22 -0.01
C GLU A 289 -8.21 -39.86 -1.18
N THR A 290 -6.90 -40.09 -1.04
CA THR A 290 -5.93 -39.83 -2.12
C THR A 290 -6.13 -40.77 -3.31
N GLU A 291 -6.43 -42.06 -3.08
CA GLU A 291 -6.80 -42.98 -4.16
C GLU A 291 -8.07 -42.53 -4.89
N ALA A 292 -9.07 -42.05 -4.15
CA ALA A 292 -10.31 -41.52 -4.70
C ALA A 292 -10.07 -40.21 -5.50
N ALA A 293 -9.25 -39.29 -4.98
CA ALA A 293 -8.84 -38.07 -5.66
C ALA A 293 -8.10 -38.36 -6.96
N ALA A 294 -7.15 -39.29 -6.93
CA ALA A 294 -6.40 -39.71 -8.11
C ALA A 294 -7.32 -40.34 -9.18
N ALA A 295 -8.27 -41.18 -8.79
CA ALA A 295 -9.27 -41.73 -9.70
C ALA A 295 -10.17 -40.64 -10.31
N LEU A 296 -10.58 -39.65 -9.52
CA LEU A 296 -11.35 -38.50 -9.99
C LEU A 296 -10.54 -37.67 -11.00
N PHE A 297 -9.27 -37.34 -10.71
CA PHE A 297 -8.42 -36.60 -11.65
C PHE A 297 -8.25 -37.32 -12.99
N GLN A 298 -8.05 -38.64 -12.98
CA GLN A 298 -7.99 -39.45 -14.20
C GLN A 298 -9.30 -39.35 -15.01
N ALA A 299 -10.45 -39.50 -14.35
CA ALA A 299 -11.76 -39.42 -15.00
C ALA A 299 -12.02 -38.03 -15.61
N LEU A 300 -11.73 -36.96 -14.85
CA LEU A 300 -11.90 -35.58 -15.32
C LEU A 300 -10.97 -35.26 -16.50
N HIS A 301 -9.70 -35.66 -16.42
CA HIS A 301 -8.77 -35.44 -17.52
C HIS A 301 -9.15 -36.27 -18.76
N ALA A 302 -9.61 -37.51 -18.60
CA ALA A 302 -10.12 -38.33 -19.70
C ALA A 302 -11.37 -37.71 -20.36
N ARG A 303 -12.25 -37.07 -19.57
CA ARG A 303 -13.46 -36.40 -20.07
C ARG A 303 -13.14 -35.13 -20.85
N TYR A 304 -12.26 -34.27 -20.33
CA TYR A 304 -12.04 -32.94 -20.91
C TYR A 304 -10.80 -32.84 -21.81
N GLY A 305 -9.82 -33.75 -21.67
CA GLY A 305 -8.53 -33.67 -22.37
C GLY A 305 -7.71 -32.40 -22.05
N ASP A 306 -8.10 -31.67 -21.01
CA ASP A 306 -7.49 -30.41 -20.59
C ASP A 306 -7.52 -30.32 -19.07
N TRP A 307 -6.34 -30.17 -18.45
CA TRP A 307 -6.18 -30.08 -17.01
C TRP A 307 -6.88 -28.86 -16.39
N ARG A 308 -6.95 -27.74 -17.09
CA ARG A 308 -7.62 -26.52 -16.60
C ARG A 308 -9.13 -26.74 -16.51
N LEU A 309 -9.72 -27.44 -17.48
CA LEU A 309 -11.13 -27.84 -17.42
C LEU A 309 -11.37 -28.92 -16.36
N ALA A 310 -10.45 -29.88 -16.22
CA ALA A 310 -10.50 -30.88 -15.16
C ALA A 310 -10.49 -30.24 -13.77
N LEU A 311 -9.62 -29.26 -13.51
CA LEU A 311 -9.58 -28.51 -12.25
C LEU A 311 -10.87 -27.70 -12.02
N ALA A 312 -11.40 -27.04 -13.05
CA ALA A 312 -12.67 -26.34 -12.94
C ALA A 312 -13.82 -27.28 -12.57
N ALA A 313 -13.84 -28.49 -13.15
CA ALA A 313 -14.85 -29.51 -12.88
C ALA A 313 -14.65 -30.20 -11.52
N TYR A 314 -13.42 -30.33 -11.04
CA TYR A 314 -13.13 -30.79 -9.68
C TYR A 314 -13.82 -29.90 -8.64
N ASN A 315 -13.75 -28.57 -8.83
CA ASN A 315 -14.30 -27.61 -7.88
C ASN A 315 -15.81 -27.35 -8.07
N GLN A 316 -16.29 -27.19 -9.31
CA GLN A 316 -17.67 -26.79 -9.60
C GLN A 316 -18.57 -27.96 -10.04
N GLY A 317 -18.00 -29.14 -10.23
CA GLY A 317 -18.70 -30.32 -10.73
C GLY A 317 -18.75 -30.39 -12.26
N GLU A 318 -18.71 -31.62 -12.77
CA GLU A 318 -18.70 -31.89 -14.22
C GLU A 318 -19.92 -31.32 -14.93
N GLY A 319 -21.12 -31.51 -14.38
CA GLY A 319 -22.35 -31.04 -15.03
C GLY A 319 -22.44 -29.52 -15.18
N VAL A 320 -21.75 -28.75 -14.32
CA VAL A 320 -21.64 -27.29 -14.48
C VAL A 320 -20.72 -26.96 -15.65
N VAL A 321 -19.54 -27.60 -15.70
CA VAL A 321 -18.57 -27.37 -16.77
C VAL A 321 -19.15 -27.81 -18.12
N ASP A 322 -19.75 -29.00 -18.22
CA ASP A 322 -20.38 -29.48 -19.45
C ASP A 322 -21.46 -28.52 -19.97
N ARG A 323 -22.29 -28.00 -19.06
CA ARG A 323 -23.32 -27.02 -19.40
C ARG A 323 -22.70 -25.74 -19.95
N VAL A 324 -21.70 -25.19 -19.28
CA VAL A 324 -21.00 -23.98 -19.72
C VAL A 324 -20.36 -24.19 -21.09
N LEU A 325 -19.70 -25.33 -21.31
CA LEU A 325 -19.10 -25.67 -22.61
C LEU A 325 -20.17 -25.77 -23.71
N THR A 326 -21.31 -26.38 -23.40
CA THR A 326 -22.42 -26.53 -24.36
C THR A 326 -23.08 -25.19 -24.69
N GLU A 327 -23.31 -24.34 -23.69
CA GLU A 327 -23.97 -23.03 -23.87
C GLU A 327 -23.09 -22.02 -24.60
N THR A 328 -21.78 -22.03 -24.35
CA THR A 328 -20.86 -21.00 -24.85
C THR A 328 -20.08 -21.44 -26.09
N GLY A 329 -19.83 -22.75 -26.25
CA GLY A 329 -18.89 -23.28 -27.25
C GLY A 329 -17.42 -22.96 -26.96
N VAL A 330 -17.11 -22.27 -25.86
CA VAL A 330 -15.76 -21.82 -25.49
C VAL A 330 -15.12 -22.85 -24.57
N ARG A 331 -13.88 -23.26 -24.85
CA ARG A 331 -13.09 -24.17 -24.01
C ARG A 331 -11.97 -23.49 -23.23
N ASP A 332 -11.62 -22.25 -23.58
CA ASP A 332 -10.58 -21.53 -22.86
C ASP A 332 -11.07 -21.11 -21.46
N VAL A 333 -10.46 -21.71 -20.45
CA VAL A 333 -10.80 -21.45 -19.04
C VAL A 333 -10.50 -20.01 -18.63
N SER A 334 -9.51 -19.34 -19.22
CA SER A 334 -9.24 -17.93 -18.92
C SER A 334 -10.40 -17.05 -19.34
N GLU A 335 -10.92 -17.26 -20.55
CA GLU A 335 -12.12 -16.58 -21.04
C GLU A 335 -13.38 -16.90 -20.21
N LEU A 336 -13.61 -18.18 -19.91
CA LEU A 336 -14.77 -18.60 -19.11
C LEU A 336 -14.74 -18.02 -17.69
N THR A 337 -13.54 -17.88 -17.11
CA THR A 337 -13.36 -17.24 -15.80
C THR A 337 -13.60 -15.73 -15.89
N ARG A 338 -13.02 -15.07 -16.89
CA ARG A 338 -13.17 -13.61 -17.11
C ARG A 338 -14.61 -13.20 -17.37
N THR A 339 -15.38 -14.06 -18.04
CA THR A 339 -16.82 -13.83 -18.32
C THR A 339 -17.73 -14.27 -17.18
N GLY A 340 -17.17 -14.78 -16.08
CA GLY A 340 -17.92 -15.21 -14.89
C GLY A 340 -18.73 -16.49 -15.08
N LYS A 341 -18.48 -17.24 -16.16
CA LYS A 341 -19.11 -18.54 -16.43
C LYS A 341 -18.51 -19.66 -15.57
N LEU A 342 -17.22 -19.55 -15.24
CA LEU A 342 -16.53 -20.37 -14.25
C LEU A 342 -15.89 -19.48 -13.18
N ASN A 343 -15.69 -20.01 -11.98
CA ASN A 343 -14.97 -19.30 -10.93
C ASN A 343 -13.43 -19.37 -11.11
N GLY A 344 -12.70 -18.63 -10.27
CA GLY A 344 -11.24 -18.52 -10.35
C GLY A 344 -10.43 -19.70 -9.78
N TYR A 345 -11.05 -20.84 -9.47
CA TYR A 345 -10.37 -21.98 -8.83
C TYR A 345 -9.13 -22.45 -9.60
N THR A 346 -9.25 -22.58 -10.92
CA THR A 346 -8.15 -22.98 -11.79
C THR A 346 -6.95 -22.05 -11.68
N SER A 347 -7.19 -20.73 -11.64
CA SER A 347 -6.12 -19.74 -11.47
C SER A 347 -5.47 -19.83 -10.08
N THR A 348 -6.26 -20.12 -9.04
CA THR A 348 -5.77 -20.37 -7.68
C THR A 348 -4.85 -21.60 -7.63
N VAL A 349 -5.25 -22.71 -8.24
CA VAL A 349 -4.42 -23.93 -8.32
C VAL A 349 -3.16 -23.69 -9.15
N GLN A 350 -3.26 -23.04 -10.32
CA GLN A 350 -2.10 -22.74 -11.16
C GLN A 350 -1.08 -21.84 -10.45
N ALA A 351 -1.54 -20.85 -9.67
CA ALA A 351 -0.67 -20.05 -8.82
C ALA A 351 0.02 -20.90 -7.73
N ALA A 352 -0.69 -21.88 -7.16
CA ALA A 352 -0.13 -22.78 -6.17
C ALA A 352 0.89 -23.76 -6.78
N VAL A 353 0.72 -24.18 -8.04
CA VAL A 353 1.74 -24.94 -8.78
C VAL A 353 3.02 -24.12 -8.95
N LEU A 354 2.91 -22.84 -9.32
CA LEU A 354 4.08 -21.96 -9.42
C LEU A 354 4.80 -21.85 -8.08
N LEU A 355 4.06 -21.72 -6.98
CA LEU A 355 4.61 -21.64 -5.64
C LEU A 355 5.24 -22.96 -5.18
N LEU A 356 4.58 -24.09 -5.45
CA LEU A 356 5.07 -25.44 -5.14
C LEU A 356 6.43 -25.71 -5.80
N ARG A 357 6.60 -25.25 -7.05
CA ARG A 357 7.85 -25.36 -7.80
C ARG A 357 8.91 -24.33 -7.38
N ASN A 358 8.48 -23.23 -6.74
CA ASN A 358 9.33 -22.09 -6.38
C ASN A 358 9.07 -21.62 -4.94
N PRO A 359 9.37 -22.45 -3.93
CA PRO A 359 9.04 -22.14 -2.53
C PRO A 359 9.76 -20.90 -1.99
N HIS A 360 10.89 -20.50 -2.59
CA HIS A 360 11.66 -19.30 -2.27
C HIS A 360 10.86 -18.00 -2.42
N LEU A 361 9.72 -18.02 -3.12
CA LEU A 361 8.82 -16.86 -3.20
C LEU A 361 8.17 -16.52 -1.86
N LEU A 362 8.27 -17.39 -0.84
CA LEU A 362 7.76 -17.15 0.51
C LEU A 362 8.83 -16.71 1.51
N ASP A 363 10.09 -16.54 1.09
CA ASP A 363 11.19 -16.13 1.96
C ASP A 363 11.02 -14.72 2.53
#